data_AF-A0A535ZWA7-F1
#
_entry.id   AF-A0A535ZWA7-F1
#
_cell.length_a   1.000
_cell.length_b   1.000
_cell.length_c   1.000
_cell.angle_alpha   90.00
_cell.angle_beta   90.00
_cell.angle_gamma   90.00
#
_symmetry.space_group_name_H-M   'P 1'
#
loop_
_entity.id
_entity.type
_entity.pdbx_description
1 polymer ?
#
loop_
_entity_poly.entity_id
_entity_poly.type
_entity_poly.pdbx_seq_one_letter_code
_entity_poly.pdbx_strand_id
1 'polypeptide(L)'
;RLDENMTLEKRVWMEYGQNTTYVQYVLSAAPGKGERDAPLTLTLTPYCLYRNYHSTTRGDANWHFLVEDQGNRCRIRAYEGAPACFLALGSSAHYTPTGNWFWGVKHRRDAERGLPDSEDVYQPGTFRLQMTPGERVTIVLSSEPQLQAEFGGSQHEVAVEKAWTRHQQRVQQLLATANQSKDSLPQRDPVLARLILAADQFIVARPARARDSQPDSGQGHLSTELKTVIAGYPWFTDWGRDSMISLPGLLLGTGRYDEARALLKAFASYTHGGLIPNRFPDSGEAPEYNTIDATLWLFYVLDRYIATTGDWSLLNELFLTLSSSVDWHVEGTSYGIGVDPADGLLRGGTPGVQLTWMDARVGDWVVTPRHGKPVEVNALWYYALTCMESWAGRFSLDASRFSQLRSKVREHFARRFWYDAGGYLYDVVDVEGIAGQHDASLRPNQLFAASLTPSLLTGEQMRSMLQKVTETLLTPLGLRSLSPDDPSYCKHFDGNQQQRDGAYHRGTVWQWLIGPYVDVHLSVYNDRAALRSLLQPLVQHLWDACLGTISEVAEPEPPFTPAGCYAQAWSVAEVLRCWRSVQV
;
A
#
# COMPACT_ATOMS: atom_id res chain seq x y z
N ARG A 1 3.25 10.40 -40.69
CA ARG A 1 2.17 10.58 -39.68
C ARG A 1 1.43 9.25 -39.61
N LEU A 2 1.14 8.73 -38.42
CA LEU A 2 0.31 7.53 -38.27
C LEU A 2 -1.07 7.82 -38.88
N ASP A 3 -1.56 6.91 -39.71
CA ASP A 3 -2.92 6.94 -40.23
C ASP A 3 -3.77 5.86 -39.54
N GLU A 4 -5.06 5.80 -39.88
CA GLU A 4 -6.04 4.86 -39.30
C GLU A 4 -5.70 3.38 -39.52
N ASN A 5 -4.74 3.05 -40.39
CA ASN A 5 -4.37 1.68 -40.71
C ASN A 5 -3.12 1.22 -39.97
N MET A 6 -2.56 2.04 -39.07
CA MET A 6 -1.39 1.69 -38.28
C MET A 6 -1.63 1.95 -36.79
N THR A 7 -1.11 1.07 -35.96
CA THR A 7 -1.12 1.21 -34.49
C THR A 7 0.32 1.20 -33.97
N LEU A 8 0.63 2.14 -33.08
CA LEU A 8 1.89 2.16 -32.33
C LEU A 8 1.58 1.78 -30.88
N GLU A 9 1.96 0.57 -30.48
CA GLU A 9 1.83 0.13 -29.09
C GLU A 9 3.05 0.61 -28.28
N LYS A 10 2.82 1.21 -27.11
CA LYS A 10 3.86 1.53 -26.13
C LYS A 10 3.74 0.61 -24.93
N ARG A 11 4.80 -0.13 -24.62
CA ARG A 11 4.91 -1.01 -23.46
C ARG A 11 5.99 -0.51 -22.51
N VAL A 12 5.70 -0.53 -21.22
CA VAL A 12 6.63 -0.10 -20.16
C VAL A 12 6.72 -1.20 -19.11
N TRP A 13 7.93 -1.59 -18.74
CA TRP A 13 8.17 -2.50 -17.61
C TRP A 13 9.53 -2.21 -16.96
N MET A 14 9.68 -2.65 -15.71
CA MET A 14 10.93 -2.56 -14.97
C MET A 14 11.54 -3.96 -14.81
N GLU A 15 12.86 -4.06 -14.86
CA GLU A 15 13.57 -5.29 -14.49
C GLU A 15 13.46 -5.51 -12.99
N TYR A 16 13.13 -6.72 -12.57
CA TYR A 16 12.95 -6.99 -11.16
C TYR A 16 14.31 -6.96 -10.42
N GLY A 17 14.38 -6.18 -9.34
CA GLY A 17 15.59 -6.04 -8.54
C GLY A 17 16.67 -5.14 -9.14
N GLN A 18 16.35 -4.38 -10.19
CA GLN A 18 17.27 -3.40 -10.80
C GLN A 18 16.58 -2.07 -11.03
N ASN A 19 17.35 -0.99 -11.03
CA ASN A 19 16.88 0.34 -11.42
C ASN A 19 16.92 0.51 -12.95
N THR A 20 16.26 -0.41 -13.67
CA THR A 20 16.23 -0.47 -15.13
C THR A 20 14.79 -0.51 -15.62
N THR A 21 14.43 0.42 -16.50
CA THR A 21 13.12 0.52 -17.16
C THR A 21 13.28 0.35 -18.66
N TYR A 22 12.39 -0.43 -19.25
CA TYR A 22 12.29 -0.61 -20.70
C TYR A 22 11.03 0.09 -21.19
N VAL A 23 11.16 0.84 -22.28
CA VAL A 23 10.02 1.42 -23.00
C VAL A 23 10.10 0.94 -24.44
N GLN A 24 9.24 -0.02 -24.79
CA GLN A 24 9.19 -0.63 -26.11
C GLN A 24 8.05 -0.01 -26.94
N TYR A 25 8.33 0.21 -28.21
CA TYR A 25 7.40 0.65 -29.23
C TYR A 25 7.28 -0.44 -30.28
N VAL A 26 6.05 -0.84 -30.60
CA VAL A 26 5.76 -1.83 -31.65
C VAL A 26 4.84 -1.20 -32.68
N LEU A 27 5.29 -1.13 -33.93
CA LEU A 27 4.48 -0.61 -35.03
C LEU A 27 3.76 -1.78 -35.71
N SER A 28 2.43 -1.73 -35.80
CA SER A 28 1.61 -2.77 -36.43
C SER A 28 0.72 -2.18 -37.53
N ALA A 29 0.55 -2.92 -38.63
CA ALA A 29 -0.42 -2.59 -39.69
C ALA A 29 -1.76 -3.30 -39.44
N ALA A 30 -2.86 -2.67 -39.87
CA ALA A 30 -4.19 -3.25 -39.75
C ALA A 30 -4.34 -4.51 -40.62
N PRO A 31 -4.93 -5.61 -40.10
CA PRO A 31 -5.14 -6.82 -40.88
C PRO A 31 -5.96 -6.57 -42.15
N GLY A 32 -5.49 -7.06 -43.30
CA GLY A 32 -6.26 -7.07 -44.56
C GLY A 32 -6.31 -5.75 -45.34
N LYS A 33 -5.62 -4.70 -44.90
CA LYS A 33 -5.37 -3.49 -45.70
C LYS A 33 -3.89 -3.51 -46.11
N GLY A 34 -3.62 -3.37 -47.40
CA GLY A 34 -2.30 -3.60 -48.02
C GLY A 34 -1.14 -2.99 -47.22
N GLU A 35 -0.04 -3.74 -47.14
CA GLU A 35 1.18 -3.33 -46.45
C GLU A 35 1.67 -2.00 -47.01
N ARG A 36 1.74 -0.98 -46.15
CA ARG A 36 2.67 0.12 -46.41
C ARG A 36 4.05 -0.35 -45.97
N ASP A 37 4.91 -0.61 -46.95
CA ASP A 37 6.36 -0.83 -46.74
C ASP A 37 7.11 0.46 -46.39
N ALA A 38 6.44 1.61 -46.35
CA ALA A 38 7.09 2.90 -46.12
C ALA A 38 7.50 3.05 -44.64
N PRO A 39 8.80 3.22 -44.33
CA PRO A 39 9.26 3.40 -42.97
C PRO A 39 8.71 4.70 -42.35
N LEU A 40 8.36 4.64 -41.06
CA LEU A 40 8.01 5.79 -40.26
C LEU A 40 9.19 6.21 -39.40
N THR A 41 9.41 7.52 -39.28
CA THR A 41 10.40 8.07 -38.36
C THR A 41 9.82 8.17 -36.95
N LEU A 42 10.38 7.43 -36.00
CA LEU A 42 10.14 7.60 -34.58
C LEU A 42 11.17 8.58 -34.01
N THR A 43 10.68 9.64 -33.35
CA THR A 43 11.52 10.58 -32.60
C THR A 43 11.15 10.51 -31.13
N LEU A 44 12.13 10.19 -30.28
CA LEU A 44 11.98 10.12 -28.83
C LEU A 44 12.72 11.30 -28.19
N THR A 45 12.00 12.09 -27.41
CA THR A 45 12.50 13.29 -26.74
C THR A 45 12.36 13.11 -25.24
N PRO A 46 13.37 12.56 -24.55
CA PRO A 46 13.35 12.45 -23.09
C PRO A 46 13.42 13.84 -22.45
N TYR A 47 12.73 13.98 -21.32
CA TYR A 47 12.88 15.11 -20.40
C TYR A 47 13.39 14.59 -19.07
N CYS A 48 14.44 15.22 -18.56
CA CYS A 48 15.17 14.82 -17.36
C CYS A 48 14.91 15.80 -16.22
N LEU A 49 14.77 15.22 -15.04
CA LEU A 49 14.62 15.90 -13.76
C LEU A 49 15.61 15.30 -12.77
N TYR A 50 16.03 16.09 -11.79
CA TYR A 50 16.80 15.62 -10.65
C TYR A 50 16.15 16.16 -9.37
N ARG A 51 15.32 15.32 -8.76
CA ARG A 51 14.55 15.67 -7.57
C ARG A 51 14.14 14.44 -6.78
N ASN A 52 13.78 14.65 -5.51
CA ASN A 52 12.96 13.71 -4.76
C ASN A 52 11.49 14.13 -4.89
N TYR A 53 10.61 13.50 -4.11
CA TYR A 53 9.17 13.79 -4.16
C TYR A 53 8.78 15.08 -3.39
N HIS A 54 9.71 15.72 -2.66
CA HIS A 54 9.51 16.96 -1.90
C HIS A 54 10.08 18.22 -2.56
N SER A 55 10.85 18.07 -3.64
CA SER A 55 11.51 19.18 -4.32
C SER A 55 11.17 19.23 -5.81
N THR A 56 11.47 20.36 -6.45
CA THR A 56 11.38 20.54 -7.90
C THR A 56 12.74 20.88 -8.45
N THR A 57 13.08 20.36 -9.63
CA THR A 57 14.25 20.81 -10.38
C THR A 57 14.08 22.27 -10.80
N ARG A 58 15.10 23.09 -10.54
CA ARG A 58 15.20 24.47 -11.02
C ARG A 58 16.41 24.57 -11.93
N GLY A 59 16.17 24.98 -13.17
CA GLY A 59 17.25 25.18 -14.13
C GLY A 59 18.01 26.47 -13.83
N ASP A 60 19.21 26.59 -14.35
CA ASP A 60 19.97 27.84 -14.36
C ASP A 60 20.69 27.98 -15.71
N ALA A 61 20.93 29.21 -16.17
CA ALA A 61 21.65 29.45 -17.41
C ALA A 61 23.10 28.92 -17.37
N ASN A 62 23.69 28.77 -16.17
CA ASN A 62 25.05 28.27 -15.94
C ASN A 62 25.07 26.81 -15.47
N TRP A 63 23.92 26.19 -15.27
CA TRP A 63 23.82 24.78 -14.86
C TRP A 63 23.06 23.97 -15.91
N HIS A 64 23.72 22.93 -16.40
CA HIS A 64 23.16 21.96 -17.33
C HIS A 64 23.50 20.57 -16.81
N PHE A 65 22.65 19.59 -17.11
CA PHE A 65 23.03 18.20 -16.87
C PHE A 65 24.28 17.87 -17.71
N LEU A 66 25.18 17.10 -17.11
CA LEU A 66 26.32 16.53 -17.80
C LEU A 66 25.80 15.41 -18.71
N VAL A 67 25.97 15.58 -20.02
CA VAL A 67 25.53 14.63 -21.04
C VAL A 67 26.74 14.10 -21.80
N GLU A 68 26.96 12.78 -21.72
CA GLU A 68 27.97 12.08 -22.49
C GLU A 68 27.28 11.39 -23.68
N ASP A 69 27.53 11.89 -24.88
CA ASP A 69 27.02 11.34 -26.14
C ASP A 69 27.88 10.15 -26.61
N GLN A 70 27.21 9.05 -26.94
CA GLN A 70 27.80 7.82 -27.46
C GLN A 70 27.07 7.31 -28.72
N GLY A 71 26.47 8.21 -29.50
CA GLY A 71 25.88 7.97 -30.82
C GLY A 71 24.45 7.46 -30.79
N ASN A 72 24.22 6.28 -30.18
CA ASN A 72 22.88 5.70 -29.97
C ASN A 72 22.58 5.48 -28.47
N ARG A 73 23.41 6.12 -27.65
CA ARG A 73 23.50 6.02 -26.22
C ARG A 73 23.77 7.40 -25.67
N CYS A 74 23.20 7.72 -24.53
CA CYS A 74 23.60 8.89 -23.77
C CYS A 74 23.64 8.58 -22.28
N ARG A 75 24.65 9.10 -21.58
CA ARG A 75 24.73 9.06 -20.12
C ARG A 75 24.50 10.46 -19.58
N ILE A 76 23.65 10.55 -18.57
CA ILE A 76 23.14 11.81 -18.02
C ILE A 76 23.42 11.84 -16.52
N ARG A 77 23.98 12.95 -16.04
CA ARG A 77 24.18 13.24 -14.62
C ARG A 77 23.77 14.68 -14.31
N ALA A 78 23.12 14.92 -13.18
CA ALA A 78 22.71 16.27 -12.78
C ALA A 78 23.92 17.18 -12.51
N TYR A 79 24.97 16.63 -11.90
CA TYR A 79 26.24 17.31 -11.61
C TYR A 79 27.32 16.24 -11.35
N GLU A 80 28.57 16.66 -11.16
CA GLU A 80 29.66 15.73 -10.86
C GLU A 80 29.42 15.01 -9.52
N GLY A 81 29.44 13.67 -9.52
CA GLY A 81 29.09 12.85 -8.36
C GLY A 81 27.61 12.49 -8.21
N ALA A 82 26.69 13.10 -8.99
CA ALA A 82 25.29 12.68 -9.00
C ALA A 82 25.13 11.27 -9.62
N PRO A 83 24.12 10.48 -9.19
CA PRO A 83 23.78 9.22 -9.83
C PRO A 83 23.57 9.39 -11.34
N ALA A 84 24.18 8.51 -12.12
CA ALA A 84 24.06 8.54 -13.57
C ALA A 84 22.83 7.76 -14.02
N CYS A 85 22.07 8.33 -14.96
CA CYS A 85 21.07 7.62 -15.73
C CYS A 85 21.59 7.46 -17.16
N PHE A 86 21.54 6.24 -17.68
CA PHE A 86 21.93 5.89 -19.03
C PHE A 86 20.69 5.57 -19.85
N LEU A 87 20.63 6.13 -21.06
CA LEU A 87 19.62 5.84 -22.07
C LEU A 87 20.27 5.18 -23.28
N ALA A 88 19.73 4.05 -23.72
CA ALA A 88 20.20 3.33 -24.91
C ALA A 88 19.07 2.87 -25.81
N LEU A 89 19.31 2.95 -27.12
CA LEU A 89 18.54 2.28 -28.16
C LEU A 89 19.45 1.43 -29.04
N GLY A 90 18.87 0.58 -29.88
CA GLY A 90 19.61 -0.20 -30.88
C GLY A 90 20.49 0.64 -31.82
N SER A 91 21.41 -0.01 -32.53
CA SER A 91 22.41 0.65 -33.40
C SER A 91 21.84 1.45 -34.56
N SER A 92 20.56 1.29 -34.90
CA SER A 92 19.85 2.08 -35.92
C SER A 92 19.42 3.47 -35.42
N ALA A 93 19.44 3.71 -34.11
CA ALA A 93 19.07 4.98 -33.53
C ALA A 93 20.21 5.99 -33.60
N HIS A 94 19.86 7.24 -33.88
CA HIS A 94 20.77 8.36 -33.84
C HIS A 94 20.35 9.33 -32.74
N TYR A 95 21.23 9.53 -31.77
CA TYR A 95 21.10 10.54 -30.74
C TYR A 95 21.64 11.87 -31.27
N THR A 96 20.91 12.94 -31.02
CA THR A 96 21.35 14.30 -31.31
C THR A 96 21.30 15.10 -30.00
N PRO A 97 22.45 15.51 -29.43
CA PRO A 97 22.46 16.32 -28.23
C PRO A 97 21.84 17.69 -28.51
N THR A 98 21.06 18.19 -27.57
CA THR A 98 20.43 19.52 -27.64
C THR A 98 20.76 20.36 -26.44
N GLY A 99 20.64 19.80 -25.23
CA GLY A 99 20.89 20.50 -23.98
C GLY A 99 19.95 21.67 -23.68
N ASN A 100 18.67 21.54 -23.99
CA ASN A 100 17.70 22.65 -23.85
C ASN A 100 16.99 22.61 -22.50
N TRP A 101 16.85 23.76 -21.85
CA TRP A 101 15.93 23.96 -20.74
C TRP A 101 14.54 24.35 -21.24
N PHE A 102 13.52 23.71 -20.67
CA PHE A 102 12.12 24.11 -20.82
C PHE A 102 11.64 24.65 -19.48
N TRP A 103 11.43 25.96 -19.45
CA TRP A 103 11.18 26.71 -18.23
C TRP A 103 9.70 26.69 -17.83
N GLY A 104 9.45 26.57 -16.54
CA GLY A 104 8.12 26.78 -15.96
C GLY A 104 7.07 25.76 -16.42
N VAL A 105 7.44 24.50 -16.64
CA VAL A 105 6.49 23.42 -16.92
C VAL A 105 5.54 23.29 -15.72
N LYS A 106 4.24 23.36 -15.99
CA LYS A 106 3.19 23.37 -14.97
C LYS A 106 2.71 21.96 -14.64
N HIS A 107 2.89 21.54 -13.39
CA HIS A 107 2.34 20.32 -12.82
C HIS A 107 0.95 20.59 -12.25
N ARG A 108 -0.10 20.41 -13.08
CA ARG A 108 -1.49 20.74 -12.70
C ARG A 108 -1.96 20.01 -11.43
N ARG A 109 -1.59 18.74 -11.27
CA ARG A 109 -1.95 17.95 -10.09
C ARG A 109 -1.23 18.42 -8.83
N ASP A 110 0.00 18.88 -8.95
CA ASP A 110 0.74 19.44 -7.80
C ASP A 110 0.16 20.81 -7.42
N ALA A 111 -0.27 21.61 -8.41
CA ALA A 111 -0.98 22.88 -8.19
C ALA A 111 -2.28 22.67 -7.41
N GLU A 112 -3.10 21.72 -7.86
CA GLU A 112 -4.35 21.30 -7.18
C GLU A 112 -4.07 20.89 -5.72
N ARG A 113 -2.91 20.27 -5.47
CA ARG A 113 -2.49 19.79 -4.16
C ARG A 113 -1.82 20.85 -3.29
N GLY A 114 -1.62 22.08 -3.78
CA GLY A 114 -0.88 23.13 -3.11
C GLY A 114 0.61 22.83 -2.95
N LEU A 115 1.16 21.94 -3.77
CA LEU A 115 2.59 21.60 -3.82
C LEU A 115 3.32 22.53 -4.81
N PRO A 116 4.66 22.60 -4.76
CA PRO A 116 5.44 23.27 -5.81
C PRO A 116 5.06 22.71 -7.19
N ASP A 117 4.52 23.57 -8.05
CA ASP A 117 3.77 23.16 -9.25
C ASP A 117 4.37 23.67 -10.57
N SER A 118 5.52 24.33 -10.48
CA SER A 118 6.29 24.83 -11.59
C SER A 118 7.66 24.20 -11.50
N GLU A 119 8.10 23.53 -12.56
CA GLU A 119 9.39 22.86 -12.63
C GLU A 119 10.07 23.16 -13.97
N ASP A 120 11.38 23.30 -13.95
CA ASP A 120 12.16 23.42 -15.18
C ASP A 120 12.64 22.03 -15.57
N VAL A 121 12.43 21.65 -16.83
CA VAL A 121 12.77 20.31 -17.32
C VAL A 121 13.89 20.39 -18.34
N TYR A 122 14.86 19.48 -18.24
CA TYR A 122 16.02 19.46 -19.12
C TYR A 122 15.83 18.45 -20.25
N GLN A 123 16.01 18.88 -21.50
CA GLN A 123 16.03 18.02 -22.67
C GLN A 123 17.50 17.75 -23.08
N PRO A 124 18.06 16.57 -22.75
CA PRO A 124 19.45 16.25 -23.04
C PRO A 124 19.72 16.13 -24.55
N GLY A 125 18.75 15.62 -25.29
CA GLY A 125 18.84 15.36 -26.73
C GLY A 125 17.61 14.61 -27.23
N THR A 126 17.65 14.22 -28.51
CA THR A 126 16.59 13.43 -29.13
C THR A 126 17.16 12.20 -29.79
N PHE A 127 16.45 11.07 -29.68
CA PHE A 127 16.75 9.87 -30.47
C PHE A 127 15.84 9.81 -31.69
N ARG A 128 16.40 9.51 -32.86
CA ARG A 128 15.66 9.35 -34.11
C ARG A 128 16.02 8.03 -34.77
N LEU A 129 15.01 7.32 -35.26
CA LEU A 129 15.18 6.12 -36.07
C LEU A 129 13.99 5.88 -37.01
N GLN A 130 14.19 5.03 -38.00
CA GLN A 130 13.13 4.51 -38.85
C GLN A 130 12.55 3.23 -38.26
N MET A 131 11.24 3.03 -38.45
CA MET A 131 10.51 1.83 -38.07
C MET A 131 9.61 1.39 -39.22
N THR A 132 9.60 0.10 -39.51
CA THR A 132 8.64 -0.54 -40.42
C THR A 132 7.61 -1.36 -39.64
N PRO A 133 6.41 -1.62 -40.20
CA PRO A 133 5.43 -2.49 -39.54
C PRO A 133 6.03 -3.87 -39.19
N GLY A 134 5.79 -4.33 -37.98
CA GLY A 134 6.36 -5.57 -37.42
C GLY A 134 7.64 -5.36 -36.61
N GLU A 135 8.32 -4.21 -36.75
CA GLU A 135 9.51 -3.91 -35.97
C GLU A 135 9.18 -3.48 -34.54
N ARG A 136 10.13 -3.79 -33.66
CA ARG A 136 10.14 -3.39 -32.25
C ARG A 136 11.36 -2.51 -32.01
N VAL A 137 11.13 -1.43 -31.28
CA VAL A 137 12.17 -0.49 -30.87
C VAL A 137 12.05 -0.28 -29.39
N THR A 138 13.14 -0.48 -28.66
CA THR A 138 13.15 -0.30 -27.22
C THR A 138 14.15 0.78 -26.82
N ILE A 139 13.73 1.67 -25.92
CA ILE A 139 14.65 2.51 -25.16
C ILE A 139 14.80 1.94 -23.75
N VAL A 140 16.05 1.72 -23.35
CA VAL A 140 16.43 1.25 -22.03
C VAL A 140 16.91 2.43 -21.22
N LEU A 141 16.30 2.66 -20.05
CA LEU A 141 16.70 3.66 -19.07
C LEU A 141 17.22 2.92 -17.84
N SER A 142 18.48 3.14 -17.45
CA SER A 142 19.07 2.43 -16.33
C SER A 142 19.98 3.31 -15.50
N SER A 143 19.96 3.16 -14.18
CA SER A 143 21.00 3.70 -13.30
C SER A 143 22.01 2.66 -12.83
N GLU A 144 22.04 1.49 -13.48
CA GLU A 144 22.97 0.38 -13.19
C GLU A 144 24.25 0.52 -14.05
N PRO A 145 25.40 0.92 -13.47
CA PRO A 145 26.61 1.18 -14.26
C PRO A 145 27.10 -0.04 -15.05
N GLN A 146 26.96 -1.23 -14.47
CA GLN A 146 27.40 -2.50 -15.05
C GLN A 146 26.62 -2.89 -16.32
N LEU A 147 25.41 -2.37 -16.52
CA LEU A 147 24.57 -2.71 -17.68
C LEU A 147 24.83 -1.82 -18.89
N GLN A 148 25.67 -0.78 -18.77
CA GLN A 148 25.96 0.16 -19.85
C GLN A 148 26.54 -0.52 -21.10
N ALA A 149 27.33 -1.58 -20.93
CA ALA A 149 27.94 -2.33 -22.03
C ALA A 149 26.99 -3.33 -22.70
N GLU A 150 25.89 -3.72 -22.03
CA GLU A 150 24.93 -4.71 -22.54
C GLU A 150 24.00 -4.11 -23.61
N PHE A 151 23.67 -2.82 -23.48
CA PHE A 151 22.71 -2.15 -24.34
C PHE A 151 23.37 -1.14 -25.28
N GLY A 152 22.73 -0.86 -26.43
CA GLY A 152 23.26 0.03 -27.46
C GLY A 152 24.14 -0.64 -28.52
N GLY A 153 24.33 -1.96 -28.48
CA GLY A 153 25.01 -2.71 -29.53
C GLY A 153 24.05 -3.23 -30.62
N SER A 154 24.60 -4.01 -31.55
CA SER A 154 23.82 -4.76 -32.56
C SER A 154 22.91 -5.83 -31.95
N GLN A 155 23.17 -6.25 -30.71
CA GLN A 155 22.38 -7.24 -29.96
C GLN A 155 21.37 -6.59 -28.99
N HIS A 156 21.11 -5.28 -29.12
CA HIS A 156 20.25 -4.55 -28.18
C HIS A 156 18.84 -5.15 -28.04
N GLU A 157 18.10 -5.31 -29.14
CA GLU A 157 16.74 -5.86 -29.09
C GLU A 157 16.74 -7.33 -28.63
N VAL A 158 17.81 -8.09 -28.89
CA VAL A 158 17.97 -9.46 -28.38
C VAL A 158 18.14 -9.46 -26.85
N ALA A 159 18.92 -8.52 -26.30
CA ALA A 159 19.07 -8.37 -24.85
C ALA A 159 17.75 -7.93 -24.19
N VAL A 160 17.02 -7.02 -24.83
CA VAL A 160 15.68 -6.60 -24.39
C VAL A 160 14.69 -7.76 -24.42
N GLU A 161 14.66 -8.57 -25.48
CA GLU A 161 13.76 -9.72 -25.56
C GLU A 161 14.07 -10.77 -24.48
N LYS A 162 15.35 -10.95 -24.11
CA LYS A 162 15.72 -11.76 -22.94
C LYS A 162 15.18 -11.16 -21.64
N ALA A 163 15.25 -9.84 -21.46
CA ALA A 163 14.67 -9.16 -20.29
C ALA A 163 13.15 -9.30 -20.24
N TRP A 164 12.48 -9.18 -21.39
CA TRP A 164 11.05 -9.42 -21.50
C TRP A 164 10.67 -10.86 -21.16
N THR A 165 11.42 -11.84 -21.66
CA THR A 165 11.22 -13.26 -21.33
C THR A 165 11.36 -13.51 -19.82
N ARG A 166 12.37 -12.93 -19.16
CA ARG A 166 12.53 -13.02 -17.70
C ARG A 166 11.36 -12.40 -16.96
N HIS A 167 10.88 -11.23 -17.39
CA HIS A 167 9.71 -10.59 -16.81
C HIS A 167 8.46 -11.49 -16.93
N GLN A 168 8.21 -12.07 -18.11
CA GLN A 168 7.09 -12.99 -18.33
C GLN A 168 7.19 -14.25 -17.47
N GLN A 169 8.38 -14.85 -17.38
CA GLN A 169 8.62 -16.02 -16.52
C GLN A 169 8.36 -15.70 -15.05
N ARG A 170 8.79 -14.53 -14.57
CA ARG A 170 8.51 -14.07 -13.20
C ARG A 170 7.00 -13.91 -12.97
N VAL A 171 6.29 -13.25 -13.89
CA VAL A 171 4.83 -13.07 -13.81
C VAL A 171 4.15 -14.45 -13.72
N GLN A 172 4.55 -15.40 -14.56
CA GLN A 172 4.04 -16.77 -14.51
C GLN A 172 4.34 -17.45 -13.17
N GLN A 173 5.55 -17.28 -12.64
CA GLN A 173 5.94 -17.83 -11.34
C GLN A 173 5.08 -17.25 -10.20
N LEU A 174 4.87 -15.93 -10.16
CA LEU A 174 4.04 -15.28 -9.14
C LEU A 174 2.60 -15.82 -9.18
N LEU A 175 2.02 -15.96 -10.36
CA LEU A 175 0.68 -16.52 -10.54
C LEU A 175 0.61 -17.99 -10.13
N ALA A 176 1.62 -18.79 -10.48
CA ALA A 176 1.70 -20.21 -10.12
C ALA A 176 1.88 -20.42 -8.61
N THR A 177 2.65 -19.56 -7.93
CA THR A 177 2.79 -19.58 -6.47
C THR A 177 1.46 -19.25 -5.77
N ALA A 178 0.73 -18.24 -6.28
CA ALA A 178 -0.53 -17.81 -5.70
C ALA A 178 -1.71 -18.75 -6.01
N ASN A 179 -1.64 -19.49 -7.12
CA ASN A 179 -2.68 -20.42 -7.55
C ASN A 179 -2.08 -21.62 -8.28
N GLN A 180 -2.08 -22.78 -7.62
CA GLN A 180 -1.51 -24.04 -8.12
C GLN A 180 -2.40 -24.77 -9.14
N SER A 181 -3.44 -24.11 -9.65
CA SER A 181 -4.30 -24.65 -10.71
C SER A 181 -3.52 -24.95 -11.98
N LYS A 182 -3.89 -26.03 -12.68
CA LYS A 182 -3.33 -26.37 -14.00
C LYS A 182 -3.82 -25.42 -15.11
N ASP A 183 -4.99 -24.81 -14.92
CA ASP A 183 -5.58 -23.88 -15.88
C ASP A 183 -4.94 -22.50 -15.77
N SER A 184 -4.82 -21.81 -16.92
CA SER A 184 -4.29 -20.46 -17.01
C SER A 184 -5.15 -19.47 -16.22
N LEU A 185 -4.63 -19.00 -15.07
CA LEU A 185 -5.35 -18.06 -14.20
C LEU A 185 -5.76 -16.76 -14.92
N PRO A 186 -4.91 -16.11 -15.73
CA PRO A 186 -5.30 -14.90 -16.47
C PRO A 186 -6.49 -15.09 -17.42
N GLN A 187 -6.72 -16.32 -17.90
CA GLN A 187 -7.86 -16.63 -18.78
C GLN A 187 -9.13 -16.93 -17.97
N ARG A 188 -8.99 -17.62 -16.84
CA ARG A 188 -10.11 -18.03 -15.99
C ARG A 188 -10.62 -16.90 -15.08
N ASP A 189 -9.70 -16.17 -14.46
CA ASP A 189 -9.98 -15.07 -13.55
C ASP A 189 -8.92 -13.96 -13.73
N PRO A 190 -9.10 -13.09 -14.75
CA PRO A 190 -8.17 -11.99 -15.03
C PRO A 190 -8.09 -10.98 -13.87
N VAL A 191 -9.14 -10.86 -13.07
CA VAL A 191 -9.20 -9.96 -11.92
C VAL A 191 -8.26 -10.46 -10.83
N LEU A 192 -8.38 -11.74 -10.45
CA LEU A 192 -7.48 -12.34 -9.47
C LEU A 192 -6.04 -12.33 -9.96
N ALA A 193 -5.79 -12.64 -11.23
CA ALA A 193 -4.46 -12.54 -11.82
C ALA A 193 -3.87 -11.12 -11.68
N ARG A 194 -4.68 -10.09 -11.96
CA ARG A 194 -4.21 -8.70 -11.84
C ARG A 194 -3.95 -8.30 -10.39
N LEU A 195 -4.81 -8.68 -9.45
CA LEU A 195 -4.64 -8.40 -8.02
C LEU A 195 -3.38 -9.07 -7.45
N ILE A 196 -3.05 -10.29 -7.88
CA ILE A 196 -1.79 -10.96 -7.48
C ILE A 196 -0.57 -10.16 -7.97
N LEU A 197 -0.60 -9.66 -9.20
CA LEU A 197 0.48 -8.83 -9.74
C LEU A 197 0.55 -7.44 -9.11
N ALA A 198 -0.61 -6.88 -8.71
CA ALA A 198 -0.67 -5.64 -7.95
C ALA A 198 -0.01 -5.82 -6.56
N ALA A 199 -0.28 -6.95 -5.89
CA ALA A 199 0.28 -7.25 -4.58
C ALA A 199 1.81 -7.33 -4.58
N ASP A 200 2.43 -7.87 -5.64
CA ASP A 200 3.90 -7.97 -5.75
C ASP A 200 4.59 -6.61 -5.70
N GLN A 201 3.95 -5.54 -6.17
CA GLN A 201 4.56 -4.21 -6.29
C GLN A 201 4.92 -3.58 -4.94
N PHE A 202 4.22 -3.97 -3.87
CA PHE A 202 4.45 -3.40 -2.54
C PHE A 202 5.51 -4.15 -1.74
N ILE A 203 5.96 -5.32 -2.21
CA ILE A 203 6.89 -6.19 -1.49
C ILE A 203 8.30 -5.89 -1.98
N VAL A 204 9.05 -5.14 -1.16
CA VAL A 204 10.36 -4.63 -1.55
C VAL A 204 11.46 -5.16 -0.63
N ALA A 205 12.67 -5.26 -1.16
CA ALA A 205 13.86 -5.54 -0.36
C ALA A 205 14.40 -4.24 0.26
N ARG A 206 14.77 -4.28 1.55
CA ARG A 206 15.58 -3.23 2.15
C ARG A 206 17.06 -3.49 1.86
N PRO A 207 17.85 -2.44 1.57
CA PRO A 207 19.30 -2.56 1.59
C PRO A 207 19.74 -3.07 2.97
N ALA A 208 20.64 -4.05 3.01
CA ALA A 208 21.27 -4.40 4.29
C ALA A 208 22.04 -3.17 4.78
N ARG A 209 21.66 -2.60 5.94
CA ARG A 209 22.55 -1.67 6.63
C ARG A 209 23.79 -2.48 7.03
N ALA A 210 24.93 -2.22 6.39
CA ALA A 210 26.20 -2.53 7.04
C ALA A 210 26.21 -1.71 8.33
N ARG A 211 26.28 -2.39 9.48
CA ARG A 211 26.14 -1.75 10.81
C ARG A 211 27.18 -0.65 11.08
N ASP A 212 28.18 -0.45 10.20
CA ASP A 212 29.34 0.41 10.43
C ASP A 212 29.82 1.25 9.21
N SER A 213 29.03 1.49 8.16
CA SER A 213 29.49 2.31 7.01
C SER A 213 28.71 3.62 6.82
N GLN A 214 29.46 4.68 6.54
CA GLN A 214 29.01 6.06 6.34
C GLN A 214 27.78 6.20 5.41
N PRO A 215 26.96 7.26 5.57
CA PRO A 215 25.65 7.40 4.89
C PRO A 215 25.69 7.66 3.37
N ASP A 216 26.86 7.70 2.72
CA ASP A 216 27.02 8.41 1.43
C ASP A 216 27.43 7.56 0.23
N SER A 217 27.56 6.23 0.34
CA SER A 217 27.66 5.38 -0.84
C SER A 217 26.28 4.87 -1.24
N GLY A 218 25.65 5.54 -2.21
CA GLY A 218 24.36 5.18 -2.83
C GLY A 218 24.33 3.82 -3.57
N GLN A 219 25.10 2.84 -3.12
CA GLN A 219 25.14 1.46 -3.61
C GLN A 219 24.90 0.48 -2.46
N GLY A 220 23.76 0.61 -1.77
CA GLY A 220 23.29 -0.44 -0.89
C GLY A 220 22.89 -1.65 -1.74
N HIS A 221 23.59 -2.78 -1.61
CA HIS A 221 23.12 -4.03 -2.20
C HIS A 221 21.80 -4.42 -1.53
N LEU A 222 20.75 -4.64 -2.34
CA LEU A 222 19.45 -5.09 -1.85
C LEU A 222 19.63 -6.44 -1.15
N SER A 223 19.26 -6.51 0.13
CA SER A 223 19.24 -7.80 0.82
C SER A 223 17.98 -8.55 0.39
N THR A 224 18.15 -9.71 -0.24
CA THR A 224 17.04 -10.61 -0.55
C THR A 224 16.37 -11.18 0.70
N GLU A 225 17.01 -11.07 1.86
CA GLU A 225 16.53 -11.62 3.15
C GLU A 225 15.67 -10.65 3.96
N LEU A 226 15.78 -9.33 3.72
CA LEU A 226 15.05 -8.29 4.48
C LEU A 226 13.98 -7.66 3.60
N LYS A 227 12.87 -8.38 3.39
CA LYS A 227 11.69 -7.83 2.70
C LYS A 227 10.82 -7.02 3.65
N THR A 228 10.23 -5.96 3.14
CA THR A 228 9.24 -5.12 3.82
C THR A 228 8.09 -4.80 2.85
N VAL A 229 7.05 -4.13 3.37
CA VAL A 229 5.91 -3.68 2.58
C VAL A 229 5.93 -2.16 2.51
N ILE A 230 5.97 -1.60 1.31
CA ILE A 230 5.69 -0.18 1.08
C ILE A 230 4.18 0.03 1.20
N ALA A 231 3.76 0.96 2.06
CA ALA A 231 2.34 1.22 2.30
C ALA A 231 1.65 1.77 1.04
N GLY A 232 2.25 2.73 0.34
CA GLY A 232 1.62 3.27 -0.86
C GLY A 232 2.52 4.19 -1.67
N TYR A 233 2.35 4.13 -2.98
CA TYR A 233 3.10 4.97 -3.92
C TYR A 233 2.31 6.23 -4.27
N PRO A 234 2.98 7.39 -4.37
CA PRO A 234 4.45 7.56 -4.31
C PRO A 234 4.99 8.00 -2.94
N TRP A 235 4.14 8.24 -1.93
CA TRP A 235 4.55 9.04 -0.76
C TRP A 235 4.91 8.24 0.48
N PHE A 236 4.50 6.99 0.60
CA PHE A 236 4.67 6.25 1.84
C PHE A 236 5.83 5.26 1.76
N THR A 237 6.38 4.98 2.94
CA THR A 237 7.43 3.99 3.18
C THR A 237 6.81 2.73 3.80
N ASP A 238 7.56 1.97 4.57
CA ASP A 238 7.04 0.87 5.37
C ASP A 238 6.48 1.35 6.71
N TRP A 239 5.18 1.12 6.85
CA TRP A 239 4.39 1.39 8.05
C TRP A 239 3.98 0.06 8.67
N GLY A 240 4.17 -0.07 9.99
CA GLY A 240 3.87 -1.31 10.71
C GLY A 240 2.41 -1.67 10.67
N ARG A 241 1.52 -0.68 10.90
CA ARG A 241 0.07 -0.88 10.81
C ARG A 241 -0.33 -1.39 9.42
N ASP A 242 0.00 -0.66 8.37
CA ASP A 242 -0.31 -1.03 6.98
C ASP A 242 0.26 -2.39 6.62
N SER A 243 1.48 -2.69 7.04
CA SER A 243 2.12 -3.99 6.81
C SER A 243 1.31 -5.12 7.44
N MET A 244 0.93 -4.99 8.72
CA MET A 244 0.17 -6.03 9.41
C MET A 244 -1.24 -6.22 8.85
N ILE A 245 -1.92 -5.13 8.46
CA ILE A 245 -3.25 -5.19 7.83
C ILE A 245 -3.15 -5.82 6.42
N SER A 246 -2.12 -5.47 5.65
CA SER A 246 -1.98 -5.90 4.26
C SER A 246 -1.46 -7.33 4.10
N LEU A 247 -0.67 -7.83 5.05
CA LEU A 247 0.02 -9.12 4.96
C LEU A 247 -0.88 -10.32 4.66
N PRO A 248 -2.09 -10.48 5.26
CA PRO A 248 -3.01 -11.55 4.89
C PRO A 248 -3.34 -11.57 3.40
N GLY A 249 -3.56 -10.42 2.78
CA GLY A 249 -3.81 -10.32 1.33
C GLY A 249 -2.54 -10.46 0.51
N LEU A 250 -1.52 -9.66 0.82
CA LEU A 250 -0.29 -9.54 0.01
C LEU A 250 0.62 -10.75 0.04
N LEU A 251 0.70 -11.46 1.19
CA LEU A 251 1.64 -12.55 1.38
C LEU A 251 0.94 -13.90 1.58
N LEU A 252 -0.04 -14.00 2.48
CA LEU A 252 -0.74 -15.27 2.68
C LEU A 252 -1.65 -15.58 1.48
N GLY A 253 -2.37 -14.57 0.99
CA GLY A 253 -3.26 -14.65 -0.16
C GLY A 253 -2.55 -15.06 -1.46
N THR A 254 -1.25 -14.86 -1.55
CA THR A 254 -0.44 -15.15 -2.73
C THR A 254 0.57 -16.29 -2.52
N GLY A 255 0.50 -17.02 -1.40
CA GLY A 255 1.38 -18.17 -1.13
C GLY A 255 2.83 -17.81 -0.77
N ARG A 256 3.12 -16.55 -0.40
CA ARG A 256 4.45 -16.03 -0.08
C ARG A 256 4.77 -16.17 1.41
N TYR A 257 4.74 -17.40 1.90
CA TYR A 257 4.80 -17.70 3.33
C TYR A 257 6.18 -17.43 3.95
N ASP A 258 7.26 -17.64 3.19
CA ASP A 258 8.61 -17.36 3.66
C ASP A 258 8.83 -15.86 3.85
N GLU A 259 8.33 -15.05 2.92
CA GLU A 259 8.31 -13.60 3.08
C GLU A 259 7.47 -13.14 4.28
N ALA A 260 6.29 -13.75 4.48
CA ALA A 260 5.46 -13.45 5.64
C ALA A 260 6.19 -13.76 6.95
N ARG A 261 6.84 -14.93 7.04
CA ARG A 261 7.65 -15.34 8.19
C ARG A 261 8.76 -14.33 8.49
N ALA A 262 9.51 -13.94 7.46
CA ALA A 262 10.63 -13.00 7.59
C ALA A 262 10.14 -11.63 8.07
N LEU A 263 9.06 -11.11 7.49
CA LEU A 263 8.48 -9.82 7.87
C LEU A 263 7.98 -9.82 9.30
N LEU A 264 7.22 -10.84 9.72
CA LEU A 264 6.74 -10.98 11.11
C LEU A 264 7.90 -10.99 12.12
N LYS A 265 8.97 -11.74 11.82
CA LYS A 265 10.18 -11.76 12.64
C LYS A 265 10.87 -10.41 12.70
N ALA A 266 10.99 -9.73 11.56
CA ALA A 266 11.63 -8.43 11.49
C ALA A 266 10.89 -7.42 12.38
N PHE A 267 9.58 -7.26 12.21
CA PHE A 267 8.79 -6.34 13.05
C PHE A 267 8.82 -6.71 14.54
N ALA A 268 8.69 -7.99 14.88
CA ALA A 268 8.77 -8.44 16.26
C ALA A 268 10.13 -8.13 16.91
N SER A 269 11.23 -8.16 16.15
CA SER A 269 12.57 -7.82 16.64
C SER A 269 12.76 -6.34 16.99
N TYR A 270 11.92 -5.46 16.45
CA TYR A 270 11.90 -4.03 16.78
C TYR A 270 10.91 -3.69 17.91
N THR A 271 10.37 -4.68 18.63
CA THR A 271 9.44 -4.39 19.72
C THR A 271 10.12 -3.59 20.84
N HIS A 272 9.52 -2.47 21.24
CA HIS A 272 10.00 -1.61 22.31
C HIS A 272 8.83 -1.16 23.20
N GLY A 273 8.91 -1.39 24.52
CA GLY A 273 7.82 -1.07 25.45
C GLY A 273 6.49 -1.78 25.10
N GLY A 274 6.57 -2.99 24.54
CA GLY A 274 5.41 -3.73 24.05
C GLY A 274 4.82 -3.20 22.74
N LEU A 275 5.44 -2.22 22.08
CA LEU A 275 4.99 -1.64 20.83
C LEU A 275 5.90 -2.05 19.66
N ILE A 276 5.33 -2.46 18.52
CA ILE A 276 6.08 -2.50 17.26
C ILE A 276 6.10 -1.09 16.63
N PRO A 277 7.08 -0.78 15.76
CA PRO A 277 7.12 0.51 15.08
C PRO A 277 5.87 0.78 14.24
N ASN A 278 5.36 2.01 14.31
CA ASN A 278 4.36 2.54 13.40
C ASN A 278 4.97 2.87 12.04
N ARG A 279 6.13 3.52 12.01
CA ARG A 279 6.81 3.95 10.79
C ARG A 279 8.32 3.72 10.86
N PHE A 280 8.91 3.28 9.76
CA PHE A 280 10.34 3.40 9.55
C PHE A 280 10.65 4.57 8.59
N PRO A 281 11.41 5.58 9.04
CA PRO A 281 11.77 6.73 8.20
C PRO A 281 12.75 6.39 7.06
N ASP A 282 12.77 7.25 6.02
CA ASP A 282 13.56 7.09 4.79
C ASP A 282 15.08 7.15 5.01
N SER A 283 15.55 7.94 5.98
CA SER A 283 16.94 8.44 6.01
C SER A 283 17.77 7.96 7.20
N GLY A 284 17.53 6.74 7.69
CA GLY A 284 18.40 6.18 8.75
C GLY A 284 17.89 6.35 10.17
N GLU A 285 16.91 7.22 10.37
CA GLU A 285 16.38 7.64 11.68
C GLU A 285 15.77 6.48 12.50
N ALA A 286 15.54 6.76 13.79
CA ALA A 286 14.94 5.81 14.70
C ALA A 286 13.48 5.51 14.31
N PRO A 287 13.01 4.26 14.46
CA PRO A 287 11.60 3.93 14.22
C PRO A 287 10.67 4.70 15.17
N GLU A 288 9.50 5.09 14.66
CA GLU A 288 8.47 5.79 15.44
C GLU A 288 7.48 4.76 16.03
N TYR A 289 7.05 4.94 17.29
CA TYR A 289 6.18 3.99 18.02
C TYR A 289 4.82 4.59 18.42
N ASN A 290 4.38 5.68 17.78
CA ASN A 290 3.12 6.36 18.03
C ASN A 290 1.91 5.58 17.46
N THR A 291 1.69 4.36 17.95
CA THR A 291 0.60 3.49 17.52
C THR A 291 0.05 2.68 18.69
N ILE A 292 -1.28 2.63 18.81
CA ILE A 292 -1.98 1.79 19.80
C ILE A 292 -2.46 0.46 19.19
N ASP A 293 -2.57 0.38 17.86
CA ASP A 293 -3.20 -0.71 17.14
C ASP A 293 -2.22 -1.64 16.40
N ALA A 294 -1.05 -1.15 15.97
CA ALA A 294 -0.12 -1.95 15.15
C ALA A 294 0.34 -3.23 15.83
N THR A 295 0.70 -3.18 17.11
CA THR A 295 1.06 -4.40 17.87
C THR A 295 -0.11 -5.36 17.95
N LEU A 296 -1.33 -4.87 18.14
CA LEU A 296 -2.49 -5.75 18.24
C LEU A 296 -2.79 -6.42 16.89
N TRP A 297 -2.57 -5.71 15.78
CA TRP A 297 -2.60 -6.29 14.44
C TRP A 297 -1.54 -7.39 14.24
N LEU A 298 -0.36 -7.29 14.88
CA LEU A 298 0.66 -8.37 14.84
C LEU A 298 0.10 -9.70 15.36
N PHE A 299 -0.66 -9.69 16.46
CA PHE A 299 -1.30 -10.91 16.99
C PHE A 299 -2.29 -11.50 15.98
N TYR A 300 -3.13 -10.65 15.39
CA TYR A 300 -4.09 -11.06 14.36
C TYR A 300 -3.39 -11.73 13.19
N VAL A 301 -2.39 -11.06 12.61
CA VAL A 301 -1.74 -11.59 11.41
C VAL A 301 -0.90 -12.84 11.70
N LEU A 302 -0.29 -12.95 12.88
CA LEU A 302 0.43 -14.15 13.28
C LEU A 302 -0.54 -15.33 13.43
N ASP A 303 -1.72 -15.12 14.00
CA ASP A 303 -2.77 -16.14 14.05
C ASP A 303 -3.19 -16.60 12.64
N ARG A 304 -3.41 -15.66 11.72
CA ARG A 304 -3.72 -15.97 10.32
C ARG A 304 -2.58 -16.72 9.62
N TYR A 305 -1.33 -16.34 9.88
CA TYR A 305 -0.15 -17.03 9.37
C TYR A 305 -0.11 -18.48 9.85
N ILE A 306 -0.22 -18.72 11.16
CA ILE A 306 -0.20 -20.06 11.75
C ILE A 306 -1.36 -20.90 11.23
N ALA A 307 -2.56 -20.33 11.13
CA ALA A 307 -3.73 -21.02 10.58
C ALA A 307 -3.53 -21.44 9.11
N THR A 308 -2.74 -20.67 8.35
CA THR A 308 -2.46 -20.94 6.93
C THR A 308 -1.30 -21.92 6.74
N THR A 309 -0.22 -21.81 7.53
CA THR A 309 1.05 -22.54 7.30
C THR A 309 1.27 -23.70 8.26
N GLY A 310 0.63 -23.67 9.43
CA GLY A 310 0.93 -24.60 10.53
C GLY A 310 2.32 -24.37 11.18
N ASP A 311 3.01 -23.26 10.90
CA ASP A 311 4.34 -22.97 11.46
C ASP A 311 4.24 -22.50 12.93
N TRP A 312 4.03 -23.46 13.82
CA TRP A 312 4.09 -23.26 15.27
C TRP A 312 5.51 -22.94 15.77
N SER A 313 6.55 -23.20 14.97
CA SER A 313 7.94 -22.90 15.37
C SER A 313 8.18 -21.41 15.44
N LEU A 314 7.64 -20.65 14.48
CA LEU A 314 7.67 -19.19 14.52
C LEU A 314 6.97 -18.65 15.77
N LEU A 315 5.79 -19.17 16.10
CA LEU A 315 5.09 -18.75 17.31
C LEU A 315 5.93 -19.01 18.55
N ASN A 316 6.55 -20.19 18.65
CA ASN A 316 7.42 -20.53 19.78
C ASN A 316 8.60 -19.56 19.90
N GLU A 317 9.22 -19.15 18.78
CA GLU A 317 10.27 -18.12 18.77
C GLU A 317 9.77 -16.76 19.30
N LEU A 318 8.53 -16.37 18.96
CA LEU A 318 7.98 -15.04 19.27
C LEU A 318 7.16 -14.97 20.57
N PHE A 319 6.81 -16.12 21.17
CA PHE A 319 5.85 -16.19 22.27
C PHE A 319 6.22 -15.31 23.47
N LEU A 320 7.49 -15.29 23.87
CA LEU A 320 7.94 -14.48 25.00
C LEU A 320 7.82 -12.98 24.71
N THR A 321 8.15 -12.54 23.50
CA THR A 321 7.99 -11.14 23.07
C THR A 321 6.52 -10.72 23.06
N LEU A 322 5.63 -11.60 22.58
CA LEU A 322 4.18 -11.34 22.53
C LEU A 322 3.58 -11.32 23.95
N SER A 323 3.99 -12.26 24.80
CA SER A 323 3.64 -12.26 26.22
C SER A 323 4.07 -10.96 26.91
N SER A 324 5.33 -10.55 26.73
CA SER A 324 5.82 -9.30 27.31
C SER A 324 5.07 -8.09 26.77
N SER A 325 4.66 -8.12 25.49
CA SER A 325 3.83 -7.05 24.92
C SER A 325 2.48 -6.95 25.63
N VAL A 326 1.82 -8.07 25.94
CA VAL A 326 0.60 -8.06 26.76
C VAL A 326 0.85 -7.45 28.15
N ASP A 327 1.95 -7.82 28.81
CA ASP A 327 2.31 -7.30 30.13
C ASP A 327 2.50 -5.77 30.09
N TRP A 328 3.20 -5.24 29.08
CA TRP A 328 3.35 -3.79 28.85
C TRP A 328 2.01 -3.07 28.62
N HIS A 329 1.06 -3.69 27.92
CA HIS A 329 -0.27 -3.10 27.74
C HIS A 329 -1.07 -3.12 29.05
N VAL A 330 -0.89 -4.13 29.91
CA VAL A 330 -1.57 -4.21 31.20
C VAL A 330 -1.01 -3.18 32.19
N GLU A 331 0.32 -3.09 32.31
CA GLU A 331 1.01 -2.17 33.23
C GLU A 331 0.91 -0.71 32.77
N GLY A 332 0.87 -0.50 31.45
CA GLY A 332 0.90 0.79 30.81
C GLY A 332 2.22 1.02 30.06
N THR A 333 2.12 1.59 28.87
CA THR A 333 3.26 1.94 28.02
C THR A 333 3.17 3.40 27.56
N SER A 334 3.93 3.76 26.54
CA SER A 334 3.99 5.11 25.96
C SER A 334 2.61 5.64 25.58
N TYR A 335 2.48 6.97 25.54
CA TYR A 335 1.27 7.69 25.07
C TYR A 335 -0.01 7.40 25.88
N GLY A 336 0.14 7.05 27.16
CA GLY A 336 -0.98 6.75 28.04
C GLY A 336 -1.72 5.45 27.70
N ILE A 337 -1.12 4.60 26.85
CA ILE A 337 -1.68 3.31 26.48
C ILE A 337 -1.62 2.40 27.70
N GLY A 338 -2.76 1.83 28.10
CA GLY A 338 -2.81 0.91 29.21
C GLY A 338 -4.19 0.31 29.43
N VAL A 339 -4.26 -0.83 30.11
CA VAL A 339 -5.53 -1.45 30.49
C VAL A 339 -6.17 -0.67 31.64
N ASP A 340 -7.47 -0.43 31.53
CA ASP A 340 -8.26 0.07 32.65
C ASP A 340 -8.62 -1.09 33.59
N PRO A 341 -8.14 -1.07 34.85
CA PRO A 341 -8.41 -2.15 35.80
C PRO A 341 -9.88 -2.22 36.20
N ALA A 342 -10.74 -1.22 35.90
CA ALA A 342 -12.16 -1.31 36.20
C ALA A 342 -12.89 -2.28 35.25
N ASP A 343 -12.57 -2.26 33.96
CA ASP A 343 -13.32 -2.98 32.93
C ASP A 343 -12.47 -3.86 31.99
N GLY A 344 -11.15 -3.86 32.16
CA GLY A 344 -10.20 -4.64 31.35
C GLY A 344 -9.96 -4.08 29.94
N LEU A 345 -10.59 -2.95 29.59
CA LEU A 345 -10.50 -2.34 28.27
C LEU A 345 -9.20 -1.54 28.13
N LEU A 346 -8.62 -1.57 26.93
CA LEU A 346 -7.44 -0.80 26.60
C LEU A 346 -7.84 0.64 26.31
N ARG A 347 -7.21 1.57 27.03
CA ARG A 347 -7.30 3.01 26.78
C ARG A 347 -5.96 3.52 26.24
N GLY A 348 -5.99 4.68 25.58
CA GLY A 348 -4.81 5.42 25.22
C GLY A 348 -5.14 6.83 24.75
N GLY A 349 -4.09 7.65 24.61
CA GLY A 349 -4.23 9.04 24.19
C GLY A 349 -3.31 9.94 24.98
N THR A 350 -2.74 10.92 24.28
CA THR A 350 -1.93 11.99 24.87
C THR A 350 -2.15 13.23 24.01
N PRO A 351 -2.30 14.43 24.61
CA PRO A 351 -2.50 15.64 23.83
C PRO A 351 -1.47 15.80 22.70
N GLY A 352 -1.94 16.11 21.50
CA GLY A 352 -1.11 16.33 20.32
C GLY A 352 -0.60 15.06 19.62
N VAL A 353 -0.98 13.87 20.09
CA VAL A 353 -0.56 12.58 19.51
C VAL A 353 -1.75 11.80 18.99
N GLN A 354 -1.62 11.32 17.76
CA GLN A 354 -2.58 10.46 17.11
C GLN A 354 -2.06 9.01 17.10
N LEU A 355 -2.86 8.07 17.62
CA LEU A 355 -2.40 6.69 17.89
C LEU A 355 -3.11 5.61 17.05
N THR A 356 -4.33 5.88 16.59
CA THR A 356 -5.13 4.92 15.79
C THR A 356 -4.88 5.12 14.30
N TRP A 357 -5.37 4.23 13.44
CA TRP A 357 -5.32 4.42 11.98
C TRP A 357 -5.94 5.72 11.46
N MET A 358 -6.83 6.35 12.23
CA MET A 358 -7.34 7.69 11.93
C MET A 358 -6.37 8.80 12.39
N ASP A 359 -5.16 8.85 11.82
CA ASP A 359 -3.99 9.61 12.30
C ASP A 359 -3.61 10.88 11.52
N ALA A 360 -4.57 11.54 10.89
CA ALA A 360 -4.30 12.84 10.25
C ALA A 360 -3.99 13.96 11.28
N ARG A 361 -2.93 14.72 11.01
CA ARG A 361 -2.48 15.87 11.82
C ARG A 361 -2.00 17.02 10.95
N VAL A 362 -2.45 18.25 11.26
CA VAL A 362 -1.99 19.49 10.61
C VAL A 362 -1.34 20.41 11.64
N GLY A 363 -0.01 20.51 11.61
CA GLY A 363 0.73 21.20 12.68
C GLY A 363 0.44 20.55 14.03
N ASP A 364 -0.11 21.32 14.96
CA ASP A 364 -0.52 20.85 16.31
C ASP A 364 -1.96 20.32 16.35
N TRP A 365 -2.73 20.46 15.27
CA TRP A 365 -4.12 20.02 15.21
C TRP A 365 -4.20 18.53 14.84
N VAL A 366 -4.56 17.69 15.83
CA VAL A 366 -5.00 16.31 15.59
C VAL A 366 -6.44 16.35 15.07
N VAL A 367 -6.65 15.90 13.82
CA VAL A 367 -7.91 16.11 13.09
C VAL A 367 -9.02 15.22 13.64
N THR A 368 -8.70 13.96 13.95
CA THR A 368 -9.61 12.96 14.49
C THR A 368 -9.02 12.35 15.76
N PRO A 369 -9.00 13.08 16.89
CA PRO A 369 -8.51 12.53 18.14
C PRO A 369 -9.44 11.42 18.60
N ARG A 370 -8.86 10.26 18.94
CA ARG A 370 -9.59 9.09 19.43
C ARG A 370 -9.04 8.67 20.79
N HIS A 371 -8.88 9.66 21.67
CA HIS A 371 -8.42 9.46 23.05
C HIS A 371 -9.52 8.84 23.90
N GLY A 372 -9.14 7.88 24.74
CA GLY A 372 -10.08 7.06 25.49
C GLY A 372 -9.93 5.60 25.09
N LYS A 373 -11.04 4.91 24.86
CA LYS A 373 -11.08 3.49 24.50
C LYS A 373 -11.72 3.33 23.11
N PRO A 374 -10.94 3.35 22.02
CA PRO A 374 -11.45 3.11 20.67
C PRO A 374 -12.02 1.69 20.50
N VAL A 375 -13.09 1.56 19.73
CA VAL A 375 -13.83 0.30 19.56
C VAL A 375 -13.00 -0.81 18.93
N GLU A 376 -12.25 -0.52 17.86
CA GLU A 376 -11.46 -1.51 17.12
C GLU A 376 -10.19 -1.91 17.88
N VAL A 377 -9.60 -0.98 18.63
CA VAL A 377 -8.47 -1.27 19.52
C VAL A 377 -8.87 -2.29 20.57
N ASN A 378 -10.07 -2.14 21.14
CA ASN A 378 -10.56 -3.07 22.15
C ASN A 378 -11.00 -4.41 21.57
N ALA A 379 -11.51 -4.43 20.33
CA ALA A 379 -11.73 -5.67 19.60
C ALA A 379 -10.42 -6.42 19.33
N LEU A 380 -9.39 -5.71 18.85
CA LEU A 380 -8.06 -6.26 18.64
C LEU A 380 -7.40 -6.73 19.94
N TRP A 381 -7.60 -6.00 21.04
CA TRP A 381 -7.12 -6.42 22.36
C TRP A 381 -7.77 -7.72 22.82
N TYR A 382 -9.09 -7.84 22.70
CA TYR A 382 -9.81 -9.09 22.97
C TYR A 382 -9.30 -10.23 22.08
N TYR A 383 -9.04 -9.95 20.80
CA TYR A 383 -8.48 -10.92 19.86
C TYR A 383 -7.09 -11.38 20.30
N ALA A 384 -6.19 -10.46 20.63
CA ALA A 384 -4.83 -10.76 21.10
C ALA A 384 -4.84 -11.63 22.36
N LEU A 385 -5.71 -11.34 23.33
CA LEU A 385 -5.87 -12.17 24.54
C LEU A 385 -6.43 -13.56 24.22
N THR A 386 -7.34 -13.66 23.24
CA THR A 386 -7.87 -14.95 22.76
C THR A 386 -6.75 -15.79 22.13
N CYS A 387 -5.91 -15.18 21.30
CA CYS A 387 -4.73 -15.82 20.73
C CYS A 387 -3.78 -16.30 21.84
N MET A 388 -3.42 -15.42 22.78
CA MET A 388 -2.47 -15.76 23.85
C MET A 388 -2.99 -16.88 24.78
N GLU A 389 -4.28 -16.90 25.12
CA GLU A 389 -4.89 -18.00 25.87
C GLU A 389 -4.77 -19.33 25.11
N SER A 390 -5.14 -19.33 23.82
CA SER A 390 -5.07 -20.52 22.97
C SER A 390 -3.63 -21.02 22.78
N TRP A 391 -2.70 -20.10 22.53
CA TRP A 391 -1.29 -20.40 22.30
C TRP A 391 -0.58 -20.89 23.57
N ALA A 392 -0.85 -20.28 24.72
CA ALA A 392 -0.34 -20.75 26.01
C ALA A 392 -0.83 -22.17 26.30
N GLY A 393 -2.13 -22.43 26.09
CA GLY A 393 -2.69 -23.78 26.24
C GLY A 393 -2.05 -24.80 25.30
N ARG A 394 -1.77 -24.42 24.05
CA ARG A 394 -1.08 -25.27 23.07
C ARG A 394 0.35 -25.65 23.50
N PHE A 395 1.05 -24.74 24.18
CA PHE A 395 2.38 -24.98 24.74
C PHE A 395 2.36 -25.55 26.17
N SER A 396 1.19 -25.89 26.71
CA SER A 396 1.02 -26.35 28.10
C SER A 396 1.57 -25.36 29.13
N LEU A 397 1.50 -24.06 28.82
CA LEU A 397 1.85 -22.96 29.72
C LEU A 397 0.60 -22.46 30.46
N ASP A 398 0.78 -21.71 31.55
CA ASP A 398 -0.34 -21.11 32.26
C ASP A 398 -1.02 -20.03 31.41
N ALA A 399 -2.29 -20.27 31.06
CA ALA A 399 -3.14 -19.37 30.30
C ALA A 399 -4.10 -18.55 31.18
N SER A 400 -4.06 -18.75 32.51
CA SER A 400 -5.05 -18.19 33.45
C SER A 400 -5.16 -16.67 33.36
N ARG A 401 -4.02 -15.95 33.32
CA ARG A 401 -4.01 -14.49 33.22
C ARG A 401 -4.67 -13.97 31.94
N PHE A 402 -4.43 -14.63 30.80
CA PHE A 402 -5.01 -14.22 29.52
C PHE A 402 -6.52 -14.50 29.52
N SER A 403 -6.93 -15.65 30.05
CA SER A 403 -8.33 -16.02 30.20
C SER A 403 -9.12 -15.06 31.10
N GLN A 404 -8.52 -14.63 32.23
CA GLN A 404 -9.13 -13.66 33.15
C GLN A 404 -9.30 -12.29 32.50
N LEU A 405 -8.24 -11.76 31.86
CA LEU A 405 -8.30 -10.47 31.15
C LEU A 405 -9.32 -10.53 30.01
N ARG A 406 -9.31 -11.60 29.21
CA ARG A 406 -10.26 -11.78 28.10
C ARG A 406 -11.70 -11.81 28.59
N SER A 407 -11.97 -12.55 29.67
CA SER A 407 -13.31 -12.66 30.24
C SER A 407 -13.82 -11.31 30.73
N LYS A 408 -12.95 -10.50 31.33
CA LYS A 408 -13.28 -9.15 31.78
C LYS A 408 -13.61 -8.22 30.60
N VAL A 409 -12.79 -8.22 29.55
CA VAL A 409 -13.09 -7.48 28.31
C VAL A 409 -14.43 -7.91 27.74
N ARG A 410 -14.70 -9.22 27.65
CA ARG A 410 -15.97 -9.76 27.13
C ARG A 410 -17.17 -9.26 27.91
N GLU A 411 -17.08 -9.27 29.24
CA GLU A 411 -18.18 -8.85 30.11
C GLU A 411 -18.54 -7.38 29.92
N HIS A 412 -17.53 -6.51 29.75
CA HIS A 412 -17.74 -5.07 29.70
C HIS A 412 -17.92 -4.53 28.28
N PHE A 413 -17.31 -5.14 27.25
CA PHE A 413 -17.30 -4.59 25.90
C PHE A 413 -18.70 -4.26 25.38
N ALA A 414 -19.59 -5.25 25.32
CA ALA A 414 -20.94 -5.04 24.78
C ALA A 414 -21.73 -4.01 25.61
N ARG A 415 -21.59 -4.04 26.93
CA ARG A 415 -22.29 -3.10 27.84
C ARG A 415 -21.81 -1.66 27.67
N ARG A 416 -20.53 -1.46 27.37
CA ARG A 416 -19.94 -0.12 27.27
C ARG A 416 -20.02 0.46 25.86
N PHE A 417 -19.84 -0.35 24.82
CA PHE A 417 -19.79 0.11 23.45
C PHE A 417 -21.15 0.11 22.74
N TRP A 418 -22.15 -0.66 23.17
CA TRP A 418 -23.45 -0.66 22.49
C TRP A 418 -24.19 0.67 22.68
N TYR A 419 -24.47 1.36 21.57
CA TYR A 419 -25.28 2.57 21.54
C TYR A 419 -26.71 2.24 21.10
N ASP A 420 -27.58 2.03 22.10
CA ASP A 420 -28.93 1.53 21.90
C ASP A 420 -29.78 2.42 20.98
N ALA A 421 -29.75 3.74 21.18
CA ALA A 421 -30.54 4.69 20.39
C ALA A 421 -30.13 4.73 18.91
N GLY A 422 -28.88 4.37 18.58
CA GLY A 422 -28.40 4.29 17.20
C GLY A 422 -28.52 2.90 16.58
N GLY A 423 -28.53 1.85 17.41
CA GLY A 423 -28.48 0.45 16.96
C GLY A 423 -27.10 0.05 16.40
N TYR A 424 -26.03 0.66 16.91
CA TYR A 424 -24.63 0.46 16.48
C TYR A 424 -23.67 0.69 17.66
N LEU A 425 -22.34 0.62 17.46
CA LEU A 425 -21.36 0.84 18.54
C LEU A 425 -20.87 2.29 18.62
N TYR A 426 -20.67 2.80 19.84
CA TYR A 426 -19.87 4.00 20.08
C TYR A 426 -18.48 3.84 19.45
N ASP A 427 -17.95 4.88 18.81
CA ASP A 427 -16.63 4.83 18.20
C ASP A 427 -15.51 4.85 19.25
N VAL A 428 -15.69 5.65 20.30
CA VAL A 428 -14.78 5.78 21.44
C VAL A 428 -15.62 5.87 22.72
N VAL A 429 -15.23 5.11 23.75
CA VAL A 429 -15.78 5.26 25.10
C VAL A 429 -14.76 5.88 26.04
N ASP A 430 -15.25 6.60 27.05
CA ASP A 430 -14.45 7.43 27.96
C ASP A 430 -13.53 8.41 27.21
N VAL A 431 -14.16 9.23 26.35
CA VAL A 431 -13.49 10.24 25.50
C VAL A 431 -12.63 11.17 26.36
N GLU A 432 -11.39 11.43 25.92
CA GLU A 432 -10.37 12.18 26.68
C GLU A 432 -10.09 11.60 28.09
N GLY A 433 -10.40 10.32 28.31
CA GLY A 433 -10.27 9.65 29.61
C GLY A 433 -11.37 9.99 30.60
N ILE A 434 -12.44 10.68 30.19
CA ILE A 434 -13.54 11.11 31.05
C ILE A 434 -14.60 10.00 31.10
N ALA A 435 -14.74 9.36 32.26
CA ALA A 435 -15.66 8.24 32.44
C ALA A 435 -17.12 8.61 32.09
N GLY A 436 -17.75 7.82 31.22
CA GLY A 436 -19.14 8.02 30.79
C GLY A 436 -19.32 9.02 29.64
N GLN A 437 -18.25 9.69 29.19
CA GLN A 437 -18.28 10.47 27.97
C GLN A 437 -18.01 9.56 26.77
N HIS A 438 -18.95 9.48 25.83
CA HIS A 438 -18.89 8.54 24.70
C HIS A 438 -19.03 9.29 23.37
N ASP A 439 -18.31 8.83 22.35
CA ASP A 439 -18.43 9.30 20.98
C ASP A 439 -19.41 8.42 20.20
N ALA A 440 -20.57 8.97 19.86
CA ALA A 440 -21.64 8.30 19.10
C ALA A 440 -21.51 8.48 17.58
N SER A 441 -20.42 9.06 17.09
CA SER A 441 -20.16 9.23 15.65
C SER A 441 -20.25 7.88 14.94
N LEU A 442 -21.12 7.79 13.93
CA LEU A 442 -21.24 6.56 13.13
C LEU A 442 -20.02 6.44 12.21
N ARG A 443 -19.12 5.52 12.55
CA ARG A 443 -17.87 5.24 11.85
C ARG A 443 -17.74 3.76 11.49
N PRO A 444 -16.89 3.41 10.50
CA PRO A 444 -16.72 2.01 10.08
C PRO A 444 -15.88 1.17 11.07
N ASN A 445 -15.25 1.78 12.08
CA ASN A 445 -14.38 1.10 13.05
C ASN A 445 -15.05 -0.07 13.79
N GLN A 446 -16.36 0.04 14.04
CA GLN A 446 -17.15 -1.04 14.64
C GLN A 446 -17.20 -2.34 13.81
N LEU A 447 -16.93 -2.27 12.50
CA LEU A 447 -16.83 -3.47 11.67
C LEU A 447 -15.71 -4.39 12.15
N PHE A 448 -14.62 -3.86 12.71
CA PHE A 448 -13.53 -4.68 13.26
C PHE A 448 -13.99 -5.50 14.46
N ALA A 449 -14.84 -4.95 15.33
CA ALA A 449 -15.39 -5.71 16.45
C ALA A 449 -16.23 -6.90 15.95
N ALA A 450 -17.00 -6.70 14.90
CA ALA A 450 -17.85 -7.74 14.31
C ALA A 450 -17.08 -8.75 13.44
N SER A 451 -16.05 -8.32 12.70
CA SER A 451 -15.28 -9.19 11.80
C SER A 451 -14.21 -10.00 12.54
N LEU A 452 -13.47 -9.38 13.45
CA LEU A 452 -12.39 -10.04 14.19
C LEU A 452 -12.95 -10.90 15.32
N THR A 453 -13.99 -10.40 15.99
CA THR A 453 -14.44 -10.94 17.28
C THR A 453 -15.97 -11.04 17.37
N PRO A 454 -16.64 -11.81 16.48
CA PRO A 454 -18.11 -11.88 16.42
C PRO A 454 -18.76 -12.30 17.74
N SER A 455 -18.02 -12.99 18.62
CA SER A 455 -18.48 -13.37 19.96
C SER A 455 -18.69 -12.22 20.95
N LEU A 456 -18.25 -11.00 20.62
CA LEU A 456 -18.49 -9.78 21.42
C LEU A 456 -19.87 -9.18 21.20
N LEU A 457 -20.55 -9.54 20.12
CA LEU A 457 -21.86 -9.00 19.76
C LEU A 457 -22.87 -10.14 19.61
N THR A 458 -24.14 -9.85 19.86
CA THR A 458 -25.22 -10.76 19.49
C THR A 458 -25.48 -10.69 17.98
N GLY A 459 -26.08 -11.75 17.42
CA GLY A 459 -26.43 -11.76 15.99
C GLY A 459 -27.42 -10.64 15.58
N GLU A 460 -28.28 -10.20 16.50
CA GLU A 460 -29.17 -9.06 16.30
C GLU A 460 -28.41 -7.74 16.25
N GLN A 461 -27.49 -7.52 17.20
CA GLN A 461 -26.62 -6.34 17.20
C GLN A 461 -25.75 -6.27 15.94
N MET A 462 -25.19 -7.39 15.48
CA MET A 462 -24.42 -7.44 14.24
C MET A 462 -25.25 -7.06 13.02
N ARG A 463 -26.50 -7.56 12.91
CA ARG A 463 -27.41 -7.21 11.81
C ARG A 463 -27.79 -5.73 11.84
N SER A 464 -28.17 -5.21 13.00
CA SER A 464 -28.54 -3.81 13.19
C SER A 464 -27.39 -2.88 12.80
N MET A 465 -26.18 -3.16 13.33
CA MET A 465 -24.98 -2.39 13.01
C MET A 465 -24.64 -2.45 11.52
N LEU A 466 -24.60 -3.66 10.94
CA LEU A 466 -24.24 -3.82 9.53
C LEU A 466 -25.24 -3.10 8.62
N GLN A 467 -26.53 -3.14 8.95
CA GLN A 467 -27.56 -2.39 8.22
C GLN A 467 -27.25 -0.89 8.24
N LYS A 468 -26.97 -0.31 9.42
CA LYS A 468 -26.63 1.12 9.53
C LYS A 468 -25.37 1.51 8.77
N VAL A 469 -24.33 0.70 8.85
CA VAL A 469 -23.09 0.89 8.08
C VAL A 469 -23.36 0.81 6.57
N THR A 470 -24.16 -0.16 6.13
CA THR A 470 -24.52 -0.36 4.71
C THR A 470 -25.31 0.83 4.17
N GLU A 471 -26.31 1.31 4.91
CA GLU A 471 -27.18 2.41 4.49
C GLU A 471 -26.43 3.75 4.42
N THR A 472 -25.45 3.95 5.28
CA THR A 472 -24.87 5.29 5.53
C THR A 472 -23.44 5.46 5.02
N LEU A 473 -22.60 4.42 5.20
CA LEU A 473 -21.16 4.53 4.98
C LEU A 473 -20.71 3.83 3.70
N LEU A 474 -21.39 2.79 3.25
CA LEU A 474 -20.99 2.05 2.05
C LEU A 474 -21.15 2.90 0.78
N THR A 475 -20.11 2.87 -0.06
CA THR A 475 -20.07 3.51 -1.38
C THR A 475 -19.56 2.50 -2.42
N PRO A 476 -19.63 2.82 -3.72
CA PRO A 476 -19.07 1.95 -4.77
C PRO A 476 -17.57 1.63 -4.60
N LEU A 477 -16.79 2.54 -4.00
CA LEU A 477 -15.33 2.40 -3.87
C LEU A 477 -14.86 2.09 -2.44
N GLY A 478 -15.74 1.69 -1.52
CA GLY A 478 -15.36 1.39 -0.14
C GLY A 478 -16.28 2.07 0.87
N LEU A 479 -15.79 2.36 2.06
CA LEU A 479 -16.60 2.96 3.13
C LEU A 479 -16.15 4.38 3.46
N ARG A 480 -17.12 5.27 3.66
CA ARG A 480 -16.90 6.59 4.27
C ARG A 480 -16.36 6.39 5.69
N SER A 481 -15.36 7.20 6.03
CA SER A 481 -14.76 7.23 7.37
C SER A 481 -15.66 7.84 8.46
N LEU A 482 -16.71 8.56 8.06
CA LEU A 482 -17.68 9.23 8.94
C LEU A 482 -19.04 9.35 8.22
N SER A 483 -20.13 9.25 8.99
CA SER A 483 -21.49 9.45 8.48
C SER A 483 -21.70 10.85 7.87
N PRO A 484 -22.39 10.96 6.72
CA PRO A 484 -22.82 12.25 6.16
C PRO A 484 -23.73 13.08 7.07
N ASP A 485 -24.39 12.44 8.05
CA ASP A 485 -25.26 13.12 9.02
C ASP A 485 -24.47 13.79 10.15
N ASP A 486 -23.18 13.49 10.27
CA ASP A 486 -22.31 14.08 11.29
C ASP A 486 -21.97 15.55 10.94
N PRO A 487 -22.08 16.50 11.88
CA PRO A 487 -21.74 17.90 11.62
C PRO A 487 -20.29 18.12 11.17
N SER A 488 -19.40 17.20 11.51
CA SER A 488 -18.00 17.24 11.13
C SER A 488 -17.74 16.58 9.77
N TYR A 489 -18.74 16.06 9.07
CA TYR A 489 -18.57 15.48 7.74
C TYR A 489 -18.07 16.50 6.70
N CYS A 490 -17.00 16.13 6.01
CA CYS A 490 -16.40 16.84 4.89
C CYS A 490 -16.84 16.17 3.59
N LYS A 491 -17.46 16.93 2.69
CA LYS A 491 -17.94 16.48 1.38
C LYS A 491 -16.85 16.41 0.31
N HIS A 492 -15.65 16.90 0.62
CA HIS A 492 -14.56 17.02 -0.33
C HIS A 492 -13.25 16.59 0.30
N PHE A 493 -12.44 15.87 -0.48
CA PHE A 493 -11.08 15.46 -0.20
C PHE A 493 -10.13 16.00 -1.30
N ASP A 494 -10.12 17.32 -1.46
CA ASP A 494 -9.32 18.01 -2.46
C ASP A 494 -8.62 19.25 -1.89
N GLY A 495 -8.00 20.02 -2.78
CA GLY A 495 -7.28 21.24 -2.42
C GLY A 495 -5.91 20.96 -1.80
N ASN A 496 -5.44 21.89 -0.97
CA ASN A 496 -4.09 21.87 -0.40
C ASN A 496 -3.92 20.81 0.70
N GLN A 497 -2.70 20.63 1.20
CA GLN A 497 -2.42 19.64 2.25
C GLN A 497 -3.29 19.82 3.49
N GLN A 498 -3.43 21.05 4.02
CA GLN A 498 -4.25 21.30 5.21
C GLN A 498 -5.72 20.92 5.01
N GLN A 499 -6.28 21.17 3.82
CA GLN A 499 -7.67 20.80 3.49
C GLN A 499 -7.83 19.28 3.41
N ARG A 500 -6.93 18.59 2.72
CA ARG A 500 -6.96 17.13 2.59
C ARG A 500 -6.74 16.44 3.93
N ASP A 501 -5.70 16.81 4.67
CA ASP A 501 -5.39 16.24 5.98
C ASP A 501 -6.55 16.53 6.96
N GLY A 502 -7.17 17.70 6.88
CA GLY A 502 -8.36 18.06 7.64
C GLY A 502 -9.63 17.26 7.30
N ALA A 503 -9.72 16.68 6.10
CA ALA A 503 -10.85 15.86 5.65
C ALA A 503 -10.58 14.33 5.72
N TYR A 504 -9.31 13.94 5.88
CA TYR A 504 -8.77 12.58 5.68
C TYR A 504 -9.58 11.43 6.32
N HIS A 505 -10.12 11.67 7.53
CA HIS A 505 -10.98 10.72 8.25
C HIS A 505 -12.33 11.32 8.64
N ARG A 506 -12.80 12.33 7.92
CA ARG A 506 -14.06 13.03 8.17
C ARG A 506 -15.04 12.87 7.01
N GLY A 507 -15.09 11.69 6.40
CA GLY A 507 -16.04 11.38 5.34
C GLY A 507 -15.41 10.68 4.15
N THR A 508 -14.12 10.96 3.87
CA THR A 508 -13.31 10.33 2.82
C THR A 508 -13.55 8.83 2.77
N VAL A 509 -13.71 8.30 1.55
CA VAL A 509 -13.94 6.86 1.31
C VAL A 509 -12.61 6.13 1.35
N TRP A 510 -12.55 5.06 2.13
CA TRP A 510 -11.39 4.17 2.23
C TRP A 510 -11.72 2.81 1.61
N GLN A 511 -10.94 2.41 0.61
CA GLN A 511 -11.14 1.17 -0.16
C GLN A 511 -10.91 -0.06 0.72
N TRP A 512 -9.84 -0.09 1.53
CA TRP A 512 -9.46 -1.26 2.32
C TRP A 512 -10.52 -1.68 3.35
N LEU A 513 -11.36 -0.75 3.82
CA LEU A 513 -12.45 -1.04 4.75
C LEU A 513 -13.51 -1.97 4.16
N ILE A 514 -13.50 -2.20 2.85
CA ILE A 514 -14.34 -3.22 2.24
C ILE A 514 -14.07 -4.62 2.81
N GLY A 515 -12.84 -4.86 3.26
CA GLY A 515 -12.40 -6.05 3.96
C GLY A 515 -13.28 -6.48 5.11
N PRO A 516 -13.23 -5.75 6.25
CA PRO A 516 -14.05 -6.07 7.40
C PRO A 516 -15.55 -6.02 7.08
N TYR A 517 -16.01 -5.18 6.14
CA TYR A 517 -17.41 -5.19 5.70
C TYR A 517 -17.81 -6.54 5.07
N VAL A 518 -17.00 -7.06 4.14
CA VAL A 518 -17.22 -8.36 3.49
C VAL A 518 -17.23 -9.49 4.52
N ASP A 519 -16.31 -9.47 5.50
CA ASP A 519 -16.26 -10.49 6.55
C ASP A 519 -17.55 -10.52 7.40
N VAL A 520 -18.02 -9.35 7.84
CA VAL A 520 -19.27 -9.26 8.62
C VAL A 520 -20.46 -9.68 7.76
N HIS A 521 -20.52 -9.25 6.50
CA HIS A 521 -21.60 -9.62 5.59
C HIS A 521 -21.66 -11.14 5.35
N LEU A 522 -20.51 -11.79 5.14
CA LEU A 522 -20.43 -13.25 5.03
C LEU A 522 -20.87 -13.94 6.32
N SER A 523 -20.49 -13.40 7.49
CA SER A 523 -20.91 -13.96 8.78
C SER A 523 -22.42 -13.82 9.04
N VAL A 524 -23.04 -12.74 8.57
CA VAL A 524 -24.45 -12.42 8.87
C VAL A 524 -25.41 -13.01 7.84
N TYR A 525 -25.10 -12.83 6.55
CA TYR A 525 -25.99 -13.19 5.44
C TYR A 525 -25.45 -14.38 4.63
N ASN A 526 -24.13 -14.59 4.62
CA ASN A 526 -23.45 -15.61 3.82
C ASN A 526 -23.81 -15.56 2.31
N ASP A 527 -24.07 -14.35 1.79
CA ASP A 527 -24.43 -14.13 0.39
C ASP A 527 -23.21 -13.65 -0.42
N ARG A 528 -22.52 -14.61 -1.06
CA ARG A 528 -21.35 -14.35 -1.92
C ARG A 528 -21.72 -13.68 -3.24
N ALA A 529 -22.94 -13.92 -3.77
CA ALA A 529 -23.36 -13.39 -5.06
C ALA A 529 -23.61 -11.87 -4.97
N ALA A 530 -24.23 -11.41 -3.89
CA ALA A 530 -24.37 -9.99 -3.57
C ALA A 530 -23.00 -9.31 -3.46
N LEU A 531 -22.06 -9.93 -2.73
CA LEU A 531 -20.72 -9.37 -2.54
C LEU A 531 -19.90 -9.32 -3.83
N ARG A 532 -20.02 -10.33 -4.71
CA ARG A 532 -19.36 -10.30 -6.02
C ARG A 532 -19.82 -9.13 -6.88
N SER A 533 -21.11 -8.80 -6.81
CA SER A 533 -21.68 -7.64 -7.50
C SER A 533 -21.21 -6.33 -6.87
N LEU A 534 -21.20 -6.28 -5.54
CA LEU A 534 -20.76 -5.12 -4.75
C LEU A 534 -19.29 -4.77 -5.00
N LEU A 535 -18.41 -5.76 -5.21
CA LEU A 535 -16.98 -5.54 -5.47
C LEU A 535 -16.68 -5.07 -6.91
N GLN A 536 -17.64 -5.11 -7.85
CA GLN A 536 -17.37 -4.78 -9.25
C GLN A 536 -16.78 -3.37 -9.50
N PRO A 537 -17.20 -2.30 -8.82
CA PRO A 537 -16.60 -0.98 -9.05
C PRO A 537 -15.14 -0.92 -8.58
N LEU A 538 -14.79 -1.59 -7.49
CA LEU A 538 -13.40 -1.76 -7.03
C LEU A 538 -12.58 -2.61 -7.99
N VAL A 539 -13.19 -3.60 -8.63
CA VAL A 539 -12.56 -4.34 -9.72
C VAL A 539 -12.29 -3.39 -10.89
N GLN A 540 -13.30 -2.68 -11.41
CA GLN A 540 -13.12 -1.75 -12.52
C GLN A 540 -12.02 -0.71 -12.24
N HIS A 541 -11.86 -0.29 -10.98
CA HIS A 541 -10.84 0.66 -10.56
C HIS A 541 -9.39 0.23 -10.91
N LEU A 542 -9.05 -1.07 -11.01
CA LEU A 542 -7.69 -1.44 -11.45
C LEU A 542 -7.39 -1.10 -12.93
N TRP A 543 -8.37 -0.58 -13.69
CA TRP A 543 -8.20 -0.23 -15.10
C TRP A 543 -8.35 1.28 -15.40
N ASP A 544 -8.80 2.08 -14.43
CA ASP A 544 -9.24 3.47 -14.72
C ASP A 544 -8.32 4.55 -14.12
N ALA A 545 -7.79 4.39 -12.90
CA ALA A 545 -7.03 5.45 -12.21
C ALA A 545 -5.51 5.29 -12.35
N CYS A 546 -4.96 4.21 -11.78
CA CYS A 546 -3.58 3.81 -11.95
C CYS A 546 -3.58 2.35 -12.41
N LEU A 547 -3.03 2.10 -13.60
CA LEU A 547 -3.20 0.83 -14.29
C LEU A 547 -2.68 -0.34 -13.45
N GLY A 548 -3.61 -1.15 -12.95
CA GLY A 548 -3.36 -2.38 -12.23
C GLY A 548 -3.19 -2.29 -10.75
N THR A 549 -3.68 -1.25 -10.12
CA THR A 549 -3.59 -1.10 -8.68
C THR A 549 -4.84 -0.40 -8.16
N ILE A 550 -4.95 -0.32 -6.84
CA ILE A 550 -6.08 0.30 -6.16
C ILE A 550 -5.58 1.46 -5.34
N SER A 551 -6.31 2.58 -5.41
CA SER A 551 -5.95 3.80 -4.72
C SER A 551 -6.27 3.71 -3.23
N GLU A 552 -5.69 4.63 -2.47
CA GLU A 552 -5.81 4.67 -1.02
C GLU A 552 -7.17 5.13 -0.54
N VAL A 553 -7.68 6.19 -1.17
CA VAL A 553 -8.96 6.82 -0.83
C VAL A 553 -9.72 7.27 -2.09
N ALA A 554 -10.96 7.70 -1.91
CA ALA A 554 -11.74 8.42 -2.90
C ALA A 554 -12.55 9.55 -2.24
N GLU A 555 -12.97 10.52 -3.06
CA GLU A 555 -13.92 11.56 -2.68
C GLU A 555 -15.15 10.95 -1.98
N PRO A 556 -15.70 11.62 -0.95
CA PRO A 556 -16.77 11.08 -0.11
C PRO A 556 -18.16 11.19 -0.76
N GLU A 557 -18.27 11.94 -1.86
CA GLU A 557 -19.49 12.14 -2.63
C GLU A 557 -19.30 11.76 -4.11
N PRO A 558 -20.39 11.45 -4.84
CA PRO A 558 -20.33 11.19 -6.28
C PRO A 558 -19.60 12.31 -7.04
N PRO A 559 -18.74 11.98 -8.02
CA PRO A 559 -18.58 10.66 -8.64
C PRO A 559 -17.56 9.74 -7.95
N PHE A 560 -17.20 9.98 -6.68
CA PHE A 560 -16.21 9.19 -5.92
C PHE A 560 -14.85 9.17 -6.62
N THR A 561 -14.34 10.34 -7.01
CA THR A 561 -13.05 10.43 -7.71
C THR A 561 -11.93 9.86 -6.84
N PRO A 562 -11.08 8.95 -7.36
CA PRO A 562 -9.94 8.42 -6.63
C PRO A 562 -8.95 9.50 -6.21
N ALA A 563 -8.42 9.38 -5.00
CA ALA A 563 -7.51 10.34 -4.40
C ALA A 563 -6.49 9.63 -3.48
N GLY A 564 -5.66 10.42 -2.78
CA GLY A 564 -4.56 9.89 -1.98
C GLY A 564 -3.53 9.15 -2.84
N CYS A 565 -2.83 8.19 -2.25
CA CYS A 565 -1.89 7.33 -2.99
C CYS A 565 -2.65 6.63 -4.12
N TYR A 566 -2.14 6.73 -5.34
CA TYR A 566 -2.80 6.09 -6.47
C TYR A 566 -2.64 4.56 -6.45
N ALA A 567 -1.66 4.05 -5.70
CA ALA A 567 -1.41 2.64 -5.42
C ALA A 567 -1.21 2.41 -3.92
N GLN A 568 -2.07 1.61 -3.28
CA GLN A 568 -2.00 1.31 -1.85
C GLN A 568 -2.02 -0.21 -1.57
N ALA A 569 -1.02 -0.69 -0.82
CA ALA A 569 -0.91 -2.01 -0.23
C ALA A 569 -2.20 -2.56 0.41
N TRP A 570 -2.78 -1.93 1.44
CA TRP A 570 -3.97 -2.42 2.16
C TRP A 570 -5.22 -2.47 1.29
N SER A 571 -5.35 -1.55 0.32
CA SER A 571 -6.50 -1.51 -0.59
C SER A 571 -6.43 -2.70 -1.54
N VAL A 572 -5.24 -2.93 -2.12
CA VAL A 572 -5.00 -4.11 -2.96
C VAL A 572 -5.11 -5.41 -2.16
N ALA A 573 -4.56 -5.44 -0.94
CA ALA A 573 -4.58 -6.62 -0.08
C ALA A 573 -6.00 -7.04 0.29
N GLU A 574 -6.82 -6.11 0.78
CA GLU A 574 -8.17 -6.41 1.22
C GLU A 574 -9.08 -6.74 0.04
N VAL A 575 -8.96 -6.06 -1.10
CA VAL A 575 -9.72 -6.43 -2.31
C VAL A 575 -9.30 -7.80 -2.84
N LEU A 576 -8.00 -8.13 -2.83
CA LEU A 576 -7.52 -9.47 -3.18
C LEU A 576 -8.10 -10.54 -2.25
N ARG A 577 -8.06 -10.32 -0.93
CA ARG A 577 -8.62 -11.24 0.07
C ARG A 577 -10.12 -11.42 -0.11
N CYS A 578 -10.86 -10.32 -0.27
CA CYS A 578 -12.30 -10.32 -0.49
C CYS A 578 -12.67 -11.04 -1.78
N TRP A 579 -12.01 -10.72 -2.89
CA TRP A 579 -12.28 -11.32 -4.20
C TRP A 579 -12.16 -12.85 -4.15
N ARG A 580 -11.12 -13.38 -3.48
CA ARG A 580 -10.95 -14.82 -3.26
C ARG A 580 -12.06 -15.41 -2.39
N SER A 581 -12.47 -14.73 -1.32
CA SER A 581 -13.49 -15.23 -0.39
C SER A 581 -14.88 -15.37 -1.00
N VAL A 582 -15.18 -14.57 -2.04
CA VAL A 582 -16.48 -14.56 -2.72
C VAL A 582 -16.49 -15.35 -4.02
N GLN A 583 -15.36 -15.94 -4.43
CA GLN A 583 -15.38 -16.94 -5.51
C GLN A 583 -16.08 -18.22 -5.02
N VAL A 584 -16.78 -18.87 -5.96
CA VAL A 584 -17.50 -20.15 -5.74
C VAL A 584 -16.56 -21.31 -6.02
#